data_AF-A0AAC9GIQ4-F1
#
_entry.id   AF-A0AAC9GIQ4-F1
#
_cell.length_a   1.000
_cell.length_b   1.000
_cell.length_c   1.000
_cell.angle_alpha   90.00
_cell.angle_beta   90.00
_cell.angle_gamma   90.00
#
_symmetry.space_group_name_H-M   'P 1'
#
loop_
_entity.id
_entity.type
_entity.pdbx_description
1 polymer ?
#
loop_
_entity_poly.entity_id
_entity_poly.type
_entity_poly.pdbx_seq_one_letter_code
_entity_poly.pdbx_strand_id
1 'polypeptide(L)'
;MKKENKSVIIWLLSGCVLLFLMVVVGGITRLTNSGLSMTDWHLVTDTFPPLTEAKWQAAFDEYKKFPEYQKINIHNDFQLADYKFIYFWEWFHRFIGRIIGLVFFVPFVYFLAKKKLDTPTIKNASFFWQWELSKDS
;
A
#
# COMPACT_ATOMS: atom_id res chain seq x y z
N MET A 1 8.41 11.96 37.47
CA MET A 1 7.57 11.07 36.64
C MET A 1 7.87 11.34 35.17
N LYS A 2 8.58 10.44 34.47
CA LYS A 2 8.72 10.53 33.00
C LYS A 2 7.30 10.57 32.43
N LYS A 3 6.94 11.66 31.77
CA LYS A 3 5.61 11.82 31.16
C LYS A 3 5.61 10.90 29.93
N GLU A 4 5.34 9.62 30.15
CA GLU A 4 5.26 8.66 29.07
C GLU A 4 4.18 9.14 28.11
N ASN A 5 4.59 9.52 26.91
CA ASN A 5 3.67 9.93 25.86
C ASN A 5 2.97 8.66 25.35
N LYS A 6 2.03 8.11 26.15
CA LYS A 6 1.24 6.92 25.82
C LYS A 6 0.61 7.02 24.43
N SER A 7 0.25 8.23 24.00
CA SER A 7 -0.25 8.53 22.65
C SER A 7 0.77 8.21 21.55
N VAL A 8 2.06 8.47 21.76
CA VAL A 8 3.13 8.15 20.79
C VAL A 8 3.34 6.63 20.73
N ILE A 9 3.31 5.96 21.88
CA ILE A 9 3.44 4.49 21.96
C ILE A 9 2.27 3.81 21.24
N ILE A 10 1.03 4.22 21.52
CA ILE A 10 -0.17 3.68 20.85
C ILE A 10 -0.12 3.95 19.35
N TRP A 11 0.34 5.14 18.93
CA TRP A 11 0.51 5.45 17.52
C TRP A 11 1.55 4.55 16.84
N LEU A 12 2.73 4.35 17.42
CA LEU A 12 3.75 3.46 16.89
C LEU A 12 3.27 2.00 16.83
N LEU A 13 2.59 1.52 17.88
CA LEU A 13 1.99 0.17 17.89
C LEU A 13 0.92 0.01 16.82
N SER A 14 0.05 1.01 16.63
CA SER A 14 -0.95 1.00 15.55
C SER A 14 -0.28 0.92 14.18
N GLY A 15 0.86 1.61 14.01
CA GLY A 15 1.70 1.55 12.84
C GLY A 15 2.27 0.15 12.57
N CYS A 16 2.82 -0.50 13.60
CA CYS A 16 3.33 -1.88 13.49
C CYS A 16 2.24 -2.87 13.06
N VAL A 17 1.04 -2.77 13.65
CA VAL A 17 -0.10 -3.63 13.27
C VAL A 17 -0.50 -3.40 11.82
N LEU A 18 -0.57 -2.14 11.38
CA LEU A 18 -0.92 -1.81 10.01
C LEU A 18 0.15 -2.29 9.00
N LEU A 19 1.43 -2.14 9.33
CA LEU A 19 2.53 -2.66 8.51
C LEU A 19 2.48 -4.19 8.40
N PHE A 20 2.19 -4.88 9.51
CA PHE A 20 2.00 -6.33 9.50
C PHE A 20 0.86 -6.74 8.55
N LEU A 21 -0.29 -6.06 8.62
CA LEU A 21 -1.41 -6.31 7.70
C LEU A 21 -1.03 -6.07 6.24
N MET A 22 -0.28 -5.00 5.96
CA MET A 22 0.22 -4.70 4.60
C MET A 22 1.10 -5.81 4.05
N VAL A 23 2.00 -6.36 4.87
CA VAL A 23 2.88 -7.46 4.47
C VAL A 23 2.08 -8.74 4.19
N VAL A 24 1.11 -9.07 5.05
CA VAL A 24 0.26 -10.26 4.86
C VAL A 24 -0.58 -10.13 3.58
N VAL A 25 -1.25 -9.00 3.39
CA VAL A 25 -2.08 -8.75 2.19
C VAL A 25 -1.22 -8.70 0.92
N GLY A 26 -0.02 -8.11 0.99
CA GLY A 26 0.95 -8.12 -0.11
C GLY A 26 1.43 -9.54 -0.45
N GLY A 27 1.65 -10.37 0.58
CA GLY A 27 1.95 -11.79 0.42
C GLY A 27 0.83 -12.54 -0.30
N ILE A 28 -0.43 -12.32 0.09
CA ILE A 28 -1.59 -12.90 -0.60
C ILE A 28 -1.63 -12.45 -2.07
N THR A 29 -1.52 -11.14 -2.31
CA THR A 29 -1.51 -10.53 -3.66
C THR A 29 -0.42 -11.15 -4.55
N ARG A 30 0.75 -11.46 -3.97
CA ARG A 30 1.85 -12.12 -4.67
C ARG A 30 1.55 -13.58 -4.97
N LEU A 31 0.98 -14.32 -4.02
CA LEU A 31 0.62 -15.73 -4.18
C LEU A 31 -0.54 -15.91 -5.18
N THR A 32 -1.46 -14.95 -5.25
CA THR A 32 -2.56 -14.95 -6.22
C THR A 32 -2.16 -14.44 -7.60
N ASN A 33 -0.87 -14.10 -7.83
CA ASN A 33 -0.37 -13.48 -9.06
C ASN A 33 -1.22 -12.28 -9.51
N SER A 34 -1.71 -11.51 -8.55
CA SER A 34 -2.57 -10.36 -8.80
C SER A 34 -1.77 -9.05 -8.85
N GLY A 35 -0.44 -9.11 -8.95
CA GLY A 35 0.42 -7.93 -8.88
C GLY A 35 0.42 -7.04 -10.13
N LEU A 36 -0.06 -7.55 -11.28
CA LEU A 36 -0.20 -6.80 -12.53
C LEU A 36 -1.64 -6.84 -13.08
N SER A 37 -2.64 -7.06 -12.20
CA SER A 37 -4.04 -7.14 -12.59
C SER A 37 -4.69 -5.77 -12.85
N MET A 38 -4.12 -4.71 -12.27
CA MET A 38 -4.54 -3.32 -12.40
C MET A 38 -3.59 -2.57 -13.34
N THR A 39 -4.03 -2.37 -14.58
CA THR A 39 -3.19 -1.88 -15.69
C THR A 39 -3.31 -0.38 -15.91
N ASP A 40 -4.44 0.23 -15.54
CA ASP A 40 -4.66 1.67 -15.55
C ASP A 40 -4.28 2.30 -14.21
N TRP A 41 -3.40 3.30 -14.24
CA TRP A 41 -2.95 4.07 -13.07
C TRP A 41 -3.61 5.45 -13.04
N HIS A 42 -4.91 5.50 -12.75
CA HIS A 42 -5.62 6.76 -12.57
C HIS A 42 -5.69 7.14 -11.09
N LEU A 43 -4.77 7.99 -10.65
CA LEU A 43 -4.61 8.53 -9.27
C LEU A 43 -5.92 8.92 -8.54
N VAL A 44 -6.97 9.34 -9.27
CA VAL A 44 -8.27 9.73 -8.70
C VAL A 44 -9.32 8.62 -8.85
N THR A 45 -9.37 7.94 -10.00
CA THR A 45 -10.37 6.90 -10.31
C THR A 45 -10.09 5.58 -9.60
N ASP A 46 -8.83 5.32 -9.22
CA ASP A 46 -8.37 4.11 -8.53
C ASP A 46 -8.78 4.03 -7.05
N THR A 47 -9.56 5.00 -6.56
CA THR A 47 -10.13 4.90 -5.20
C THR A 47 -11.18 3.80 -5.14
N PHE A 48 -11.88 3.55 -6.26
CA PHE A 48 -12.95 2.57 -6.32
C PHE A 48 -12.76 1.62 -7.51
N PRO A 49 -13.08 0.33 -7.35
CA PRO A 49 -13.10 -0.61 -8.46
C PRO A 49 -14.13 -0.18 -9.53
N PRO A 50 -14.04 -0.69 -10.77
CA PRO A 50 -15.00 -0.39 -11.81
C PRO A 50 -16.45 -0.57 -11.33
N LEU A 51 -17.27 0.45 -11.48
CA LEU A 51 -18.64 0.47 -10.93
C LEU A 51 -19.68 -0.13 -11.88
N THR A 52 -19.29 -0.43 -13.11
CA THR A 52 -20.20 -0.88 -14.19
C THR A 52 -19.62 -2.11 -14.89
N GLU A 53 -20.47 -3.04 -15.31
CA GLU A 53 -20.05 -4.26 -15.99
C GLU A 53 -19.26 -3.99 -17.29
N ALA A 54 -19.64 -2.97 -18.06
CA ALA A 54 -18.92 -2.59 -19.28
C ALA A 54 -17.46 -2.17 -19.00
N LYS A 55 -17.21 -1.47 -17.89
CA LYS A 55 -15.84 -1.09 -17.47
C LYS A 55 -15.06 -2.29 -16.97
N TRP A 56 -15.70 -3.21 -16.25
CA TRP A 56 -15.09 -4.47 -15.85
C TRP A 56 -14.66 -5.30 -17.05
N GLN A 57 -15.51 -5.38 -18.07
CA GLN A 57 -15.19 -6.09 -19.30
C GLN A 57 -14.03 -5.42 -20.05
N ALA A 58 -14.03 -4.10 -20.17
CA ALA A 58 -12.93 -3.35 -20.80
C ALA A 58 -11.59 -3.56 -20.06
N ALA A 59 -11.59 -3.48 -18.73
CA ALA A 59 -10.40 -3.72 -17.91
C ALA A 59 -9.92 -5.18 -18.02
N PHE A 60 -10.85 -6.14 -18.07
CA PHE A 60 -10.50 -7.54 -18.26
C PHE A 60 -9.93 -7.80 -19.66
N ASP A 61 -10.51 -7.21 -20.71
CA ASP A 61 -10.00 -7.32 -22.07
C ASP A 61 -8.62 -6.67 -22.24
N GLU A 62 -8.34 -5.62 -21.48
CA GLU A 62 -7.00 -5.04 -21.37
C GLU A 62 -6.05 -5.99 -20.65
N TYR A 63 -6.46 -6.55 -19.52
CA TYR A 63 -5.68 -7.53 -18.75
C TYR A 63 -5.30 -8.76 -19.58
N LYS A 64 -6.18 -9.24 -20.48
CA LYS A 64 -5.89 -10.36 -21.40
C LYS A 64 -4.69 -10.13 -22.32
N LYS A 65 -4.33 -8.87 -22.59
CA LYS A 65 -3.18 -8.51 -23.42
C LYS A 65 -1.86 -8.68 -22.68
N PHE A 66 -1.88 -8.78 -21.35
CA PHE A 66 -0.67 -8.87 -20.55
C PHE A 66 -0.10 -10.29 -20.54
N PRO A 67 1.24 -10.43 -20.51
CA PRO A 67 1.90 -11.74 -20.46
C PRO A 67 1.49 -12.59 -19.25
N GLU A 68 1.12 -11.97 -18.13
CA GLU A 68 0.71 -12.69 -16.91
C GLU A 68 -0.61 -13.45 -17.13
N TYR A 69 -1.59 -12.83 -17.80
CA TYR A 69 -2.81 -13.52 -18.20
C TYR A 69 -2.49 -14.69 -19.14
N GLN A 70 -1.68 -14.44 -20.18
CA GLN A 70 -1.37 -15.43 -21.22
C GLN A 70 -0.54 -16.61 -20.72
N LYS A 71 0.24 -16.45 -19.65
CA LYS A 71 1.15 -17.50 -19.15
C LYS A 71 0.61 -18.23 -17.92
N ILE A 72 -0.17 -17.55 -17.09
CA ILE A 72 -0.59 -18.08 -15.79
C ILE A 72 -2.09 -18.35 -15.79
N ASN A 73 -2.89 -17.35 -16.18
CA ASN A 73 -4.33 -17.39 -15.95
C ASN A 73 -5.14 -18.00 -17.11
N ILE A 74 -4.61 -18.03 -18.34
CA ILE A 74 -5.33 -18.57 -19.51
C ILE A 74 -5.71 -20.06 -19.40
N HIS A 75 -5.00 -20.84 -18.56
CA HIS A 75 -5.14 -22.30 -18.47
C HIS A 75 -6.21 -22.79 -17.49
N ASN A 76 -6.83 -21.90 -16.70
CA ASN A 76 -7.70 -22.26 -15.57
C ASN A 76 -9.18 -21.86 -15.77
N ASP A 77 -9.70 -21.89 -17.00
CA ASP A 77 -11.07 -21.42 -17.31
C ASP A 77 -11.38 -20.01 -16.78
N PHE A 78 -10.36 -19.14 -16.80
CA PHE A 78 -10.38 -17.87 -16.10
C PHE A 78 -11.43 -16.91 -16.66
N GLN A 79 -12.38 -16.54 -15.82
CA GLN A 79 -13.52 -15.71 -16.17
C GLN A 79 -13.41 -14.31 -15.60
N LEU A 80 -14.37 -13.45 -15.97
CA LEU A 80 -14.46 -12.10 -15.43
C LEU A 80 -14.60 -12.09 -13.89
N ALA A 81 -15.21 -13.12 -13.30
CA ALA A 81 -15.32 -13.26 -11.85
C ALA A 81 -13.94 -13.45 -11.19
N ASP A 82 -13.07 -14.28 -11.78
CA ASP A 82 -11.71 -14.49 -11.30
C ASP A 82 -10.86 -13.22 -11.46
N TYR A 83 -11.05 -12.50 -12.56
CA TYR A 83 -10.46 -11.18 -12.76
C TYR A 83 -10.86 -10.20 -11.65
N LYS A 84 -12.16 -10.10 -11.33
CA LYS A 84 -12.66 -9.26 -10.24
C LYS A 84 -12.04 -9.65 -8.89
N PHE A 85 -11.81 -10.94 -8.64
CA PHE A 85 -11.16 -11.42 -7.41
C PHE A 85 -9.69 -10.99 -7.31
N ILE A 86 -8.88 -11.20 -8.35
CA ILE A 86 -7.47 -10.78 -8.33
C ILE A 86 -7.35 -9.25 -8.27
N TYR A 87 -8.20 -8.53 -9.01
CA TYR A 87 -8.26 -7.07 -9.01
C TYR A 87 -8.57 -6.53 -7.62
N PHE A 88 -9.51 -7.16 -6.89
CA PHE A 88 -9.86 -6.75 -5.54
C PHE A 88 -8.67 -6.82 -4.59
N TRP A 89 -7.87 -7.89 -4.62
CA TRP A 89 -6.71 -8.02 -3.74
C TRP A 89 -5.64 -6.98 -4.04
N GLU A 90 -5.37 -6.72 -5.32
CA GLU A 90 -4.41 -5.68 -5.71
C GLU A 90 -4.89 -4.29 -5.29
N TRP A 91 -6.16 -3.97 -5.54
CA TRP A 91 -6.78 -2.73 -5.10
C TRP A 91 -6.75 -2.60 -3.57
N PHE A 92 -7.08 -3.67 -2.84
CA PHE A 92 -7.11 -3.68 -1.38
C PHE A 92 -5.71 -3.49 -0.78
N HIS A 93 -4.70 -4.14 -1.36
CA HIS A 93 -3.30 -3.93 -1.00
C HIS A 93 -2.88 -2.46 -1.18
N ARG A 94 -3.19 -1.87 -2.34
CA ARG A 94 -2.90 -0.45 -2.64
C ARG A 94 -3.67 0.49 -1.70
N PHE A 95 -4.92 0.15 -1.39
CA PHE A 95 -5.77 0.91 -0.48
C PHE A 95 -5.17 0.93 0.94
N ILE A 96 -4.75 -0.22 1.47
CA ILE A 96 -4.06 -0.30 2.77
C ILE A 96 -2.80 0.55 2.77
N GLY A 97 -1.99 0.50 1.71
CA GLY A 97 -0.79 1.34 1.57
C GLY A 97 -1.10 2.84 1.67
N ARG A 98 -2.18 3.31 1.04
CA ARG A 98 -2.64 4.71 1.13
C ARG A 98 -3.08 5.07 2.56
N ILE A 99 -3.85 4.19 3.22
CA ILE A 99 -4.30 4.41 4.60
C ILE A 99 -3.10 4.47 5.56
N ILE A 100 -2.10 3.60 5.38
CA ILE A 100 -0.86 3.63 6.15
C ILE A 100 -0.15 4.98 5.97
N GLY A 101 0.00 5.43 4.72
CA GLY A 101 0.57 6.73 4.42
C GLY A 101 -0.12 7.86 5.20
N LEU A 102 -1.46 7.89 5.20
CA LEU A 102 -2.24 8.90 5.94
C LEU A 102 -2.10 8.78 7.47
N VAL A 103 -2.20 7.56 8.01
CA VAL A 103 -2.13 7.28 9.47
C VAL A 103 -0.73 7.53 10.03
N PHE A 104 0.33 7.43 9.23
CA PHE A 104 1.66 7.84 9.64
C PHE A 104 1.91 9.33 9.40
N PHE A 105 1.48 9.88 8.27
CA PHE A 105 1.75 11.28 7.92
C PHE A 105 1.03 12.27 8.83
N VAL A 106 -0.28 12.06 9.10
CA VAL A 106 -1.08 13.01 9.89
C VAL A 106 -0.57 13.17 11.34
N PRO A 107 -0.33 12.08 12.10
CA PRO A 107 0.19 12.20 13.46
C PRO A 107 1.65 12.63 13.47
N PHE A 108 2.45 12.26 12.46
CA PHE A 108 3.83 12.75 12.33
C PHE A 108 3.86 14.28 12.22
N VAL A 109 3.07 14.87 11.32
CA VAL A 109 2.93 16.33 11.17
C VAL A 109 2.38 16.96 12.47
N TYR A 110 1.40 16.34 13.10
CA TYR A 110 0.84 16.81 14.38
C TYR A 110 1.88 16.82 15.52
N PHE A 111 2.66 15.75 15.68
CA PHE A 111 3.69 15.65 16.71
C PHE A 111 4.88 16.57 16.44
N LEU A 112 5.22 16.78 15.17
CA LEU A 112 6.23 17.74 14.73
C LEU A 112 5.80 19.19 15.03
N ALA A 113 4.57 19.56 14.70
CA ALA A 113 4.01 20.89 15.02
C ALA A 113 3.90 21.15 16.53
N LYS A 114 3.62 20.11 17.34
CA LYS A 114 3.50 20.21 18.81
C LYS A 114 4.85 20.18 19.55
N LYS A 115 6.00 20.09 18.86
CA LYS A 115 7.35 19.92 19.46
C LYS A 115 7.41 18.81 20.53
N LYS A 116 6.60 17.77 20.37
CA LYS A 116 6.54 16.64 21.31
C LYS A 116 7.43 15.47 20.92
N LEU A 117 8.10 15.57 19.78
CA LEU A 117 9.19 14.69 19.40
C LEU A 117 10.45 15.16 20.13
N ASP A 118 11.05 14.25 20.90
CA ASP A 118 12.29 14.52 21.62
C ASP A 118 13.41 14.80 20.60
N THR A 119 14.20 15.85 20.82
CA THR A 119 15.31 16.29 19.97
C THR A 119 16.24 15.13 19.50
N PRO A 120 16.58 14.12 20.32
CA PRO A 120 17.38 12.97 19.87
C PRO A 120 16.70 12.11 18.78
N THR A 121 15.37 11.95 18.77
CA THR A 121 14.67 11.17 17.74
C THR A 121 14.74 11.84 16.38
N ILE A 122 14.62 13.17 16.34
CA ILE A 122 14.79 13.97 15.12
C ILE A 122 16.23 13.87 14.62
N LYS A 123 17.21 13.96 15.53
CA LYS A 123 18.64 13.90 15.19
C LYS A 123 19.05 12.56 14.55
N ASN A 124 18.52 11.45 15.06
CA ASN A 124 18.77 10.11 14.52
C ASN A 124 18.14 9.89 13.14
N ALA A 125 16.95 10.45 12.89
CA ALA A 125 16.33 10.42 11.56
C ALA A 125 17.14 11.23 10.52
N SER A 126 17.66 12.39 10.92
CA SER A 126 18.54 13.20 10.06
C SER A 126 19.92 12.57 9.84
N PHE A 127 20.47 11.83 10.82
CA PHE A 127 21.71 11.09 10.65
C PHE A 127 21.58 9.98 9.62
N PHE A 128 20.46 9.25 9.63
CA PHE A 128 20.16 8.22 8.63
C PHE A 128 20.10 8.81 7.21
N TRP A 129 19.45 9.96 7.06
CA TRP A 129 19.38 10.67 5.77
C TRP A 129 20.74 11.17 5.28
N GLN A 130 21.58 11.64 6.20
CA GLN A 130 22.92 12.12 5.89
C GLN A 130 23.91 11.00 5.57
N TRP A 131 23.75 9.83 6.21
CA TRP A 131 24.54 8.63 5.91
C TRP A 131 24.19 8.06 4.53
N GLU A 132 22.92 8.04 4.15
CA GLU A 132 22.49 7.60 2.82
C GLU A 132 23.07 8.51 1.72
N LEU A 133 22.99 9.83 1.90
CA LEU A 133 23.59 10.81 0.99
C LEU A 133 25.12 10.71 0.87
N SER A 134 25.79 10.09 1.86
CA SER A 134 27.25 9.88 1.85
C SER A 134 27.69 8.57 1.18
N LYS A 135 26.75 7.67 0.86
CA LYS A 135 27.04 6.43 0.13
C LYS A 135 27.06 6.60 -1.38
N ASP A 136 26.42 7.66 -1.87
CA ASP A 136 26.30 7.98 -3.29
C ASP A 136 27.38 8.98 -3.79
N SER A 137 28.40 9.26 -2.97
CA SER A 137 29.58 10.09 -3.29
C SER A 137 30.87 9.28 -3.22
#